data_AF-A0A6P4F6C1-F1
#
_entry.id   AF-A0A6P4F6C1-F1
#
_cell.length_a   1.000
_cell.length_b   1.000
_cell.length_c   1.000
_cell.angle_alpha   90.00
_cell.angle_beta   90.00
_cell.angle_gamma   90.00
#
_symmetry.space_group_name_H-M   'P 1'
#
loop_
_entity.id
_entity.type
_entity.pdbx_description
1 polymer ?
#
loop_
_entity_poly.entity_id
_entity_poly.type
_entity_poly.pdbx_seq_one_letter_code
_entity_poly.pdbx_strand_id
1 'polypeptide(L)'
;MQSAKILNKLLKEAPKNTKGSKEIAELQNLIVEVMKPRLDKLEEILSFRIVPAIRDDFQDEEEDWWPDYELYSDSHAITDMNGLLVCIQVALKGMPDDLKAIGEKFDFAYLAAKPTTIQNKTKKYLLVDELIEDMEDFVTHFSRLCTKILDDRRNLHDLASITMDTGDRIKLKIFDEQTFVQLQSRIASLENYIRDFCALFEAHVECKEEDRAGTLSKFAKPQGPLSAGAVKEART
;
A
#
# COMPACT_ATOMS: atom_id res chain seq x y z
N MET A 1 4.13 -20.70 6.03
CA MET A 1 5.31 -20.10 6.71
C MET A 1 4.89 -19.77 8.13
N GLN A 2 5.70 -20.15 9.13
CA GLN A 2 5.39 -19.86 10.53
C GLN A 2 5.47 -18.33 10.75
N SER A 3 4.37 -17.71 11.17
CA SER A 3 4.34 -16.34 11.65
C SER A 3 5.43 -16.17 12.70
N ALA A 4 6.35 -15.24 12.47
CA ALA A 4 7.35 -14.87 13.44
C ALA A 4 6.60 -14.40 14.69
N LYS A 5 6.64 -15.19 15.77
CA LYS A 5 6.12 -14.77 17.08
C LYS A 5 6.80 -13.45 17.43
N ILE A 6 6.07 -12.34 17.31
CA ILE A 6 6.49 -11.03 17.81
C ILE A 6 6.62 -11.17 19.33
N LEU A 7 7.82 -11.56 19.77
CA LEU A 7 8.14 -11.93 21.15
C LEU A 7 8.33 -10.69 22.06
N ASN A 8 8.22 -9.49 21.49
CA ASN A 8 8.43 -8.21 22.16
C ASN A 8 7.12 -7.44 22.30
N LYS A 9 6.19 -7.99 23.08
CA LYS A 9 5.05 -7.21 23.60
C LYS A 9 5.62 -6.05 24.44
N LEU A 10 5.45 -4.81 23.96
CA LEU A 10 5.99 -3.62 24.62
C LEU A 10 5.14 -3.24 25.83
N LEU A 11 3.83 -3.44 25.70
CA LEU A 11 2.86 -3.44 26.78
C LEU A 11 2.57 -4.89 27.13
N LYS A 12 3.13 -5.42 28.22
CA LYS A 12 2.56 -6.64 28.81
C LYS A 12 1.14 -6.27 29.24
N GLU A 13 0.14 -7.12 28.97
CA GLU A 13 -1.20 -7.03 29.58
C GLU A 13 -1.07 -6.58 31.04
N ALA A 14 -1.27 -5.29 31.27
CA ALA A 14 -1.21 -4.75 32.60
C ALA A 14 -2.45 -5.33 33.29
N PRO A 15 -2.34 -5.97 34.46
CA PRO A 15 -3.49 -6.54 35.14
C PRO A 15 -4.61 -5.50 35.17
N LYS A 16 -5.84 -5.88 34.80
CA LYS A 16 -7.02 -5.02 34.93
C LYS A 16 -7.00 -4.47 36.37
N ASN A 17 -6.80 -3.15 36.52
CA ASN A 17 -6.60 -2.39 37.78
C ASN A 17 -5.17 -1.98 38.18
N THR A 18 -4.15 -2.03 37.30
CA THR A 18 -2.88 -1.33 37.57
C THR A 18 -2.91 0.15 37.17
N LYS A 19 -2.06 0.97 37.80
CA LYS A 19 -1.85 2.38 37.46
C LYS A 19 -1.49 2.52 35.97
N GLY A 20 -2.15 3.42 35.24
CA GLY A 20 -1.91 3.63 33.81
C GLY A 20 -2.70 2.71 32.87
N SER A 21 -3.47 1.75 33.38
CA SER A 21 -4.21 0.79 32.54
C SER A 21 -5.29 1.43 31.67
N LYS A 22 -5.94 2.49 32.16
CA LYS A 22 -6.94 3.24 31.40
C LYS A 22 -6.30 3.96 30.22
N GLU A 23 -5.19 4.62 30.46
CA GLU A 23 -4.45 5.40 29.46
C GLU A 23 -3.86 4.50 28.36
N ILE A 24 -3.40 3.31 28.75
CA ILE A 24 -2.96 2.26 27.80
C ILE A 24 -4.14 1.78 26.94
N ALA A 25 -5.31 1.52 27.52
CA ALA A 25 -6.48 1.11 26.76
C ALA A 25 -6.97 2.21 25.80
N GLU A 26 -6.93 3.47 26.22
CA GLU A 26 -7.23 4.61 25.37
C GLU A 26 -6.24 4.74 24.19
N LEU A 27 -4.95 4.48 24.41
CA LEU A 27 -3.95 4.42 23.35
C LEU A 27 -4.25 3.29 22.35
N GLN A 28 -4.55 2.09 22.84
CA GLN A 28 -4.90 0.96 21.97
C GLN A 28 -6.13 1.26 21.10
N ASN A 29 -7.17 1.87 21.70
CA ASN A 29 -8.37 2.26 20.97
C ASN A 29 -8.06 3.30 19.89
N LEU A 30 -7.22 4.31 20.19
CA LEU A 30 -6.78 5.30 19.22
C LEU A 30 -6.04 4.65 18.05
N ILE A 31 -5.11 3.73 18.33
CA ILE A 31 -4.36 3.01 17.29
C ILE A 31 -5.33 2.25 16.38
N VAL A 32 -6.29 1.51 16.93
CA VAL A 32 -7.29 0.79 16.13
C VAL A 32 -8.14 1.76 15.30
N GLU A 33 -8.61 2.85 15.92
CA GLU A 33 -9.45 3.86 15.27
C GLU A 33 -8.78 4.46 14.03
N VAL A 34 -7.50 4.82 14.14
CA VAL A 34 -6.79 5.51 13.05
C VAL A 34 -6.12 4.54 12.08
N MET A 35 -5.57 3.40 12.53
CA MET A 35 -4.79 2.50 11.65
C MET A 35 -5.65 1.50 10.88
N LYS A 36 -6.78 1.06 11.44
CA LYS A 36 -7.69 0.14 10.73
C LYS A 36 -8.18 0.65 9.38
N PRO A 37 -8.75 1.87 9.27
CA PRO A 37 -9.20 2.37 7.96
C PRO A 37 -8.03 2.57 6.98
N ARG A 38 -6.80 2.80 7.48
CA ARG A 38 -5.60 2.90 6.64
C ARG A 38 -5.25 1.55 6.05
N LEU A 39 -5.22 0.50 6.87
CA LEU A 39 -4.98 -0.87 6.41
C LEU A 39 -6.00 -1.31 5.36
N ASP A 40 -7.29 -1.07 5.62
CA ASP A 40 -8.36 -1.40 4.66
C ASP A 40 -8.12 -0.72 3.30
N LYS A 41 -7.68 0.54 3.30
CA LYS A 41 -7.41 1.27 2.07
C LYS A 41 -6.14 0.79 1.36
N LEU A 42 -5.09 0.44 2.11
CA LEU A 42 -3.86 -0.11 1.52
C LEU A 42 -4.14 -1.48 0.88
N GLU A 43 -4.91 -2.35 1.55
CA GLU A 43 -5.32 -3.65 1.00
C GLU A 43 -6.12 -3.48 -0.30
N GLU A 44 -7.05 -2.51 -0.32
CA GLU A 44 -7.79 -2.16 -1.53
C GLU A 44 -6.85 -1.76 -2.67
N ILE A 45 -5.82 -0.96 -2.39
CA ILE A 45 -4.86 -0.54 -3.43
C ILE A 45 -3.99 -1.72 -3.91
N LEU A 46 -3.63 -2.64 -3.01
CA LEU A 46 -2.88 -3.85 -3.38
C LEU A 46 -3.71 -4.80 -4.27
N SER A 47 -5.03 -4.64 -4.31
CA SER A 47 -5.89 -5.44 -5.20
C SER A 47 -5.81 -5.02 -6.67
N PHE A 48 -5.31 -3.80 -6.97
CA PHE A 48 -5.21 -3.32 -8.35
C PHE A 48 -4.23 -4.16 -9.18
N ARG A 49 -4.51 -4.30 -10.46
CA ARG A 49 -3.68 -5.01 -11.43
C ARG A 49 -3.59 -4.22 -12.74
N ILE A 50 -2.42 -4.19 -13.35
CA ILE A 50 -2.31 -3.80 -14.76
C ILE A 50 -2.84 -4.95 -15.61
N VAL A 51 -3.79 -4.66 -16.49
CA VAL A 51 -4.34 -5.59 -17.47
C VAL A 51 -4.26 -4.99 -18.88
N PRO A 52 -4.12 -5.80 -19.94
CA PRO A 52 -4.25 -5.30 -21.30
C PRO A 52 -5.66 -4.74 -21.49
N ALA A 53 -5.77 -3.55 -22.08
CA ALA A 53 -7.05 -3.00 -22.52
C ALA A 53 -7.62 -3.94 -23.61
N ILE A 54 -8.82 -4.47 -23.38
CA ILE A 54 -9.47 -5.33 -24.35
C ILE A 54 -10.13 -4.41 -25.38
N ARG A 55 -9.53 -4.34 -26.57
CA ARG A 55 -10.16 -3.70 -27.73
C ARG A 55 -11.20 -4.65 -28.31
N ASP A 56 -12.37 -4.12 -28.64
CA ASP A 56 -13.38 -4.89 -29.36
C ASP A 56 -12.91 -5.02 -30.81
N ASP A 57 -12.92 -6.24 -31.38
CA ASP A 57 -12.36 -6.58 -32.71
C ASP A 57 -13.07 -5.85 -33.88
N PHE A 58 -14.02 -4.96 -33.59
CA PHE A 58 -14.88 -4.25 -34.53
C PHE A 58 -14.59 -2.74 -34.64
N GLN A 59 -13.55 -2.22 -33.98
CA GLN A 59 -13.14 -0.80 -34.11
C GLN A 59 -11.95 -0.65 -35.10
N ASP A 60 -12.03 0.40 -35.92
CA ASP A 60 -11.48 0.55 -37.27
C ASP A 60 -9.95 0.41 -37.44
N GLU A 61 -9.50 0.04 -38.66
CA GLU A 61 -8.07 -0.02 -39.06
C GLU A 61 -7.32 1.33 -39.00
N GLU A 62 -8.04 2.45 -38.78
CA GLU A 62 -7.47 3.78 -38.57
C GLU A 62 -7.18 4.11 -37.08
N GLU A 63 -7.57 3.23 -36.16
CA GLU A 63 -7.38 3.44 -34.72
C GLU A 63 -5.97 3.03 -34.28
N ASP A 64 -5.33 3.98 -33.58
CA ASP A 64 -3.98 3.90 -33.02
C ASP A 64 -3.66 2.51 -32.47
N TRP A 65 -2.87 1.70 -33.18
CA TRP A 65 -2.56 0.27 -32.90
C TRP A 65 -1.87 0.00 -31.56
N TRP A 66 -1.71 1.03 -30.74
CA TRP A 66 -1.00 1.02 -29.48
C TRP A 66 -1.69 0.12 -28.44
N PRO A 67 -1.06 -0.95 -27.93
CA PRO A 67 -1.75 -1.85 -27.00
C PRO A 67 -1.95 -1.17 -25.64
N ASP A 68 -3.10 -0.53 -25.42
CA ASP A 68 -3.38 0.18 -24.17
C ASP A 68 -3.46 -0.79 -22.99
N TYR A 69 -3.18 -0.28 -21.80
CA TYR A 69 -3.35 -1.03 -20.56
C TYR A 69 -4.36 -0.30 -19.69
N GLU A 70 -5.09 -1.05 -18.88
CA GLU A 70 -6.02 -0.54 -17.89
C GLU A 70 -5.59 -0.99 -16.50
N LEU A 71 -6.06 -0.29 -15.47
CA LEU A 71 -5.98 -0.77 -14.11
C LEU A 71 -7.29 -1.45 -13.72
N TYR A 72 -7.20 -2.67 -13.22
CA TYR A 72 -8.35 -3.44 -12.81
C TYR A 72 -8.35 -3.67 -11.30
N SER A 73 -9.48 -3.42 -10.65
CA SER A 73 -9.82 -3.95 -9.31
C SER A 73 -11.27 -4.41 -9.33
N ASP A 74 -11.55 -5.52 -8.64
CA ASP A 74 -12.91 -6.04 -8.44
C ASP A 74 -13.83 -5.03 -7.74
N SER A 75 -13.25 -4.06 -7.02
CA SER A 75 -13.96 -3.15 -6.12
C SER A 75 -14.03 -1.70 -6.60
N HIS A 76 -13.19 -1.29 -7.55
CA HIS A 76 -13.04 0.11 -7.95
C HIS A 76 -12.77 0.25 -9.44
N ALA A 77 -13.51 1.15 -10.08
CA ALA A 77 -13.22 1.61 -11.44
C ALA A 77 -12.10 2.67 -11.38
N ILE A 78 -10.86 2.23 -11.43
CA ILE A 78 -9.73 3.10 -11.77
C ILE A 78 -9.36 2.81 -13.22
N THR A 79 -9.27 3.83 -14.06
CA THR A 79 -9.01 3.63 -15.49
C THR A 79 -7.53 3.78 -15.85
N ASP A 80 -6.73 4.44 -15.01
CA ASP A 80 -5.33 4.76 -15.34
C ASP A 80 -4.40 4.93 -14.11
N MET A 81 -3.10 5.05 -14.38
CA MET A 81 -2.07 5.28 -13.37
C MET A 81 -2.22 6.58 -12.58
N ASN A 82 -2.88 7.61 -13.13
CA ASN A 82 -3.17 8.85 -12.39
C ASN A 82 -4.16 8.57 -11.27
N GLY A 83 -5.22 7.82 -11.56
CA GLY A 83 -6.20 7.41 -10.56
C GLY A 83 -5.57 6.60 -9.43
N LEU A 84 -4.66 5.67 -9.76
CA LEU A 84 -3.92 4.90 -8.74
C LEU A 84 -3.08 5.81 -7.84
N LEU A 85 -2.31 6.74 -8.42
CA LEU A 85 -1.48 7.68 -7.66
C LEU A 85 -2.31 8.58 -6.75
N VAL A 86 -3.46 9.08 -7.23
CA VAL A 86 -4.40 9.85 -6.41
C VAL A 86 -4.95 9.00 -5.26
N CYS A 87 -5.35 7.75 -5.52
CA CYS A 87 -5.82 6.84 -4.47
C CYS A 87 -4.76 6.60 -3.40
N ILE A 88 -3.49 6.41 -3.78
CA ILE A 88 -2.38 6.27 -2.84
C ILE A 88 -2.19 7.55 -2.03
N GLN A 89 -2.14 8.72 -2.67
CA GLN A 89 -2.00 10.00 -1.96
C GLN A 89 -3.13 10.22 -0.95
N VAL A 90 -4.37 9.86 -1.31
CA VAL A 90 -5.52 9.92 -0.40
C VAL A 90 -5.34 8.97 0.78
N ALA A 91 -4.85 7.75 0.57
CA ALA A 91 -4.60 6.79 1.64
C ALA A 91 -3.53 7.27 2.64
N LEU A 92 -2.47 7.92 2.13
CA LEU A 92 -1.37 8.47 2.94
C LEU A 92 -1.75 9.78 3.66
N LYS A 93 -2.74 10.51 3.15
CA LYS A 93 -3.11 11.83 3.66
C LYS A 93 -3.59 11.76 5.12
N GLY A 94 -2.97 12.57 5.98
CA GLY A 94 -3.30 12.66 7.40
C GLY A 94 -2.67 11.56 8.27
N MET A 95 -2.04 10.54 7.67
CA MET A 95 -1.37 9.49 8.44
C MET A 95 -0.19 10.01 9.29
N PRO A 96 0.62 11.00 8.86
CA PRO A 96 1.62 11.61 9.75
C PRO A 96 0.99 12.30 10.96
N ASP A 97 -0.15 12.98 10.79
CA ASP A 97 -0.86 13.62 11.90
C ASP A 97 -1.45 12.57 12.86
N ASP A 98 -1.98 11.47 12.32
CA ASP A 98 -2.48 10.33 13.09
C ASP A 98 -1.36 9.68 13.92
N LEU A 99 -0.17 9.49 13.33
CA LEU A 99 1.02 8.95 14.00
C LEU A 99 1.50 9.87 15.13
N LYS A 100 1.53 11.18 14.89
CA LYS A 100 1.87 12.16 15.90
C LYS A 100 0.89 12.13 17.08
N ALA A 101 -0.41 12.02 16.80
CA ALA A 101 -1.43 11.89 17.84
C ALA A 101 -1.24 10.60 18.66
N ILE A 102 -0.86 9.48 18.02
CA ILE A 102 -0.47 8.25 18.71
C ILE A 102 0.77 8.48 19.59
N GLY A 103 1.79 9.19 19.11
CA GLY A 103 2.99 9.54 19.87
C GLY A 103 2.67 10.35 21.13
N GLU A 104 1.86 11.40 21.00
CA GLU A 104 1.42 12.22 22.13
C GLU A 104 0.61 11.40 23.16
N LYS A 105 -0.25 10.49 22.68
CA LYS A 105 -1.03 9.61 23.55
C LYS A 105 -0.16 8.54 24.21
N PHE A 106 0.86 8.04 23.51
CA PHE A 106 1.84 7.11 24.02
C PHE A 106 2.66 7.73 25.15
N ASP A 107 3.09 8.97 25.00
CA ASP A 107 3.78 9.73 26.04
C ASP A 107 2.95 9.84 27.32
N PHE A 108 1.67 10.21 27.15
CA PHE A 108 0.75 10.30 28.27
C PHE A 108 0.54 8.95 28.97
N ALA A 109 0.30 7.89 28.20
CA ALA A 109 0.11 6.54 28.73
C ALA A 109 1.37 6.03 29.44
N TYR A 110 2.55 6.30 28.88
CA TYR A 110 3.82 5.96 29.48
C TYR A 110 4.03 6.68 30.81
N LEU A 111 3.81 8.00 30.86
CA LEU A 111 3.95 8.79 32.10
C LEU A 111 2.98 8.32 33.20
N ALA A 112 1.76 7.94 32.84
CA ALA A 112 0.76 7.43 33.78
C ALA A 112 1.14 6.03 34.33
N ALA A 113 1.69 5.16 33.49
CA ALA A 113 2.05 3.79 33.84
C ALA A 113 3.43 3.64 34.50
N LYS A 114 4.34 4.60 34.27
CA LYS A 114 5.72 4.53 34.76
C LYS A 114 5.78 4.55 36.30
N PRO A 115 6.57 3.64 36.93
CA PRO A 115 6.84 3.70 38.36
C PRO A 115 7.53 5.02 38.74
N THR A 116 7.15 5.60 39.89
CA THR A 116 7.74 6.86 40.41
C THR A 116 9.25 6.76 40.68
N THR A 117 9.78 5.54 40.82
CA THR A 117 11.21 5.26 41.01
C THR A 117 12.04 5.43 39.74
N ILE A 118 11.42 5.40 38.56
CA ILE A 118 12.13 5.58 37.29
C ILE A 118 12.11 7.06 36.93
N GLN A 119 13.26 7.72 36.95
CA GLN A 119 13.38 9.14 36.56
C GLN A 119 13.51 9.32 35.05
N ASN A 120 14.21 8.43 34.34
CA ASN A 120 14.51 8.58 32.91
C ASN A 120 13.57 7.78 31.98
N LYS A 121 13.54 8.11 30.68
CA LYS A 121 12.87 7.31 29.63
C LYS A 121 13.55 5.93 29.55
N THR A 122 12.76 4.86 29.40
CA THR A 122 13.30 3.50 29.26
C THR A 122 13.74 3.25 27.82
N LYS A 123 14.64 2.29 27.60
CA LYS A 123 15.04 1.88 26.24
C LYS A 123 13.83 1.49 25.37
N LYS A 124 12.86 0.78 25.95
CA LYS A 124 11.63 0.38 25.24
C LYS A 124 10.81 1.58 24.79
N TYR A 125 10.71 2.61 25.64
CA TYR A 125 10.03 3.84 25.26
C TYR A 125 10.72 4.51 24.08
N LEU A 126 12.06 4.65 24.13
CA LEU A 126 12.81 5.31 23.06
C LEU A 126 12.66 4.58 21.72
N LEU A 127 12.64 3.24 21.74
CA LEU A 127 12.41 2.45 20.54
C LEU A 127 11.01 2.66 19.92
N VAL A 128 9.99 2.95 20.73
CA VAL A 128 8.65 3.26 20.21
C VAL A 128 8.61 4.66 19.63
N ASP A 129 9.23 5.61 20.31
CA ASP A 129 9.35 7.01 19.88
C ASP A 129 10.03 7.07 18.50
N GLU A 130 11.19 6.40 18.36
CA GLU A 130 11.93 6.25 17.11
C GLU A 130 11.10 5.53 16.02
N LEU A 131 10.33 4.51 16.38
CA LEU A 131 9.48 3.77 15.45
C LEU A 131 8.35 4.64 14.87
N ILE A 132 7.73 5.47 15.69
CA ILE A 132 6.67 6.40 15.26
C ILE A 132 7.28 7.44 14.30
N GLU A 133 8.44 8.00 14.64
CA GLU A 133 9.18 8.94 13.79
C GLU A 133 9.56 8.31 12.45
N ASP A 134 10.10 7.09 12.45
CA ASP A 134 10.44 6.34 11.23
C ASP A 134 9.23 6.10 10.33
N MET A 135 8.05 5.83 10.91
CA MET A 135 6.80 5.68 10.16
C MET A 135 6.32 7.01 9.58
N GLU A 136 6.38 8.11 10.33
CA GLU A 136 6.04 9.45 9.86
C GLU A 136 6.91 9.86 8.67
N ASP A 137 8.22 9.62 8.78
CA ASP A 137 9.18 9.87 7.72
C ASP A 137 8.91 9.00 6.51
N PHE A 138 8.66 7.70 6.69
CA PHE A 138 8.33 6.81 5.58
C PHE A 138 7.13 7.31 4.79
N VAL A 139 6.04 7.65 5.49
CA VAL A 139 4.79 8.12 4.88
C VAL A 139 4.99 9.46 4.17
N THR A 140 5.73 10.38 4.79
CA THR A 140 6.04 11.69 4.21
C THR A 140 6.86 11.54 2.93
N HIS A 141 7.91 10.71 2.96
CA HIS A 141 8.74 10.43 1.78
C HIS A 141 7.94 9.72 0.69
N PHE A 142 7.04 8.81 1.06
CA PHE A 142 6.20 8.11 0.10
C PHE A 142 5.20 9.05 -0.58
N SER A 143 4.58 9.96 0.18
CA SER A 143 3.70 11.00 -0.36
C SER A 143 4.44 11.93 -1.35
N ARG A 144 5.65 12.38 -0.98
CA ARG A 144 6.52 13.18 -1.87
C ARG A 144 6.89 12.42 -3.15
N LEU A 145 7.18 11.13 -3.04
CA LEU A 145 7.45 10.27 -4.20
C LEU A 145 6.25 10.22 -5.15
N CYS A 146 5.03 10.06 -4.63
CA CYS A 146 3.82 10.06 -5.45
C CYS A 146 3.65 11.36 -6.23
N THR A 147 3.88 12.51 -5.58
CA THR A 147 3.83 13.82 -6.25
C THR A 147 4.86 13.93 -7.36
N LYS A 148 6.11 13.50 -7.10
CA LYS A 148 7.17 13.50 -8.11
C LYS A 148 6.80 12.62 -9.31
N ILE A 149 6.29 11.42 -9.06
CA ILE A 149 5.88 10.49 -10.11
C ILE A 149 4.75 11.08 -10.97
N LEU A 150 3.77 11.76 -10.36
CA LEU A 150 2.70 12.44 -11.10
C LEU A 150 3.27 13.51 -12.05
N ASP A 151 4.22 14.32 -11.58
CA ASP A 151 4.88 15.36 -12.39
C ASP A 151 5.71 14.74 -13.53
N ASP A 152 6.52 13.71 -13.22
CA ASP A 152 7.34 13.00 -14.21
C ASP A 152 6.45 12.34 -15.29
N ARG A 153 5.36 11.69 -14.86
CA ARG A 153 4.39 11.05 -15.76
C ARG A 153 3.72 12.08 -16.66
N ARG A 154 3.30 13.23 -16.12
CA ARG A 154 2.69 14.31 -16.89
C ARG A 154 3.60 14.77 -18.03
N ASN A 155 4.88 14.98 -17.74
CA ASN A 155 5.86 15.38 -18.76
C ASN A 155 6.00 14.32 -19.88
N LEU A 156 6.05 13.04 -19.51
CA LEU A 156 6.14 11.94 -20.48
C LEU A 156 4.86 11.82 -21.32
N HIS A 157 3.70 11.96 -20.68
CA HIS A 157 2.40 11.93 -21.35
C HIS A 157 2.25 13.10 -22.33
N ASP A 158 2.58 14.32 -21.91
CA ASP A 158 2.50 15.51 -22.75
C ASP A 158 3.45 15.38 -23.95
N LEU A 159 4.68 14.89 -23.75
CA LEU A 159 5.61 14.62 -24.84
C LEU A 159 5.06 13.58 -25.82
N ALA A 160 4.61 12.43 -25.34
CA ALA A 160 4.07 11.35 -26.17
C ALA A 160 2.81 11.79 -26.95
N SER A 161 1.99 12.67 -26.37
CA SER A 161 0.79 13.23 -27.00
C SER A 161 1.12 14.26 -28.08
N ILE A 162 2.19 15.04 -27.90
CA ILE A 162 2.62 16.06 -28.87
C ILE A 162 3.34 15.41 -30.05
N THR A 163 4.27 14.48 -29.78
CA THR A 163 5.11 13.88 -30.83
C THR A 163 4.36 12.80 -31.60
N MET A 164 3.41 12.12 -30.95
CA MET A 164 2.82 10.87 -31.44
C MET A 164 3.87 9.82 -31.83
N ASP A 165 5.11 9.98 -31.33
CA ASP A 165 6.21 9.08 -31.62
C ASP A 165 6.04 7.77 -30.87
N THR A 166 6.29 6.66 -31.56
CA THR A 166 6.19 5.34 -30.96
C THR A 166 7.18 5.17 -29.81
N GLY A 167 8.39 5.72 -29.93
CA GLY A 167 9.41 5.67 -28.88
C GLY A 167 9.00 6.41 -27.61
N ASP A 168 8.41 7.59 -27.71
CA ASP A 168 7.94 8.35 -26.54
C ASP A 168 6.76 7.66 -25.84
N ARG A 169 5.86 7.03 -26.60
CA ARG A 169 4.77 6.22 -26.05
C ARG A 169 5.27 4.95 -25.36
N ILE A 170 6.32 4.30 -25.88
CA ILE A 170 7.00 3.17 -25.19
C ILE A 170 7.56 3.63 -23.85
N LYS A 171 8.22 4.80 -23.80
CA LYS A 171 8.80 5.32 -22.56
C LYS A 171 7.74 5.53 -21.48
N LEU A 172 6.58 6.10 -21.83
CA LEU A 172 5.48 6.29 -20.89
C LEU A 172 4.99 4.95 -20.32
N LYS A 173 4.84 3.92 -21.15
CA LYS A 173 4.43 2.59 -20.68
C LYS A 173 5.43 1.93 -19.75
N ILE A 174 6.71 1.93 -20.14
CA ILE A 174 7.78 1.38 -19.29
C ILE A 174 7.81 2.12 -17.96
N PHE A 175 7.66 3.45 -17.98
CA PHE A 175 7.56 4.26 -16.77
C PHE A 175 6.37 3.85 -15.91
N ASP A 176 5.19 3.69 -16.49
CA ASP A 176 3.96 3.33 -15.78
C ASP A 176 4.04 1.93 -15.16
N GLU A 177 4.56 0.93 -15.88
CA GLU A 177 4.76 -0.44 -15.37
C GLU A 177 5.77 -0.48 -14.21
N GLN A 178 6.93 0.16 -14.37
CA GLN A 178 7.94 0.24 -13.33
C GLN A 178 7.43 0.96 -12.09
N THR A 179 6.72 2.07 -12.31
CA THR A 179 6.06 2.85 -11.26
C THR A 179 5.05 1.99 -10.52
N PHE A 180 4.18 1.27 -11.23
CA PHE A 180 3.17 0.41 -10.62
C PHE A 180 3.81 -0.62 -9.68
N VAL A 181 4.83 -1.34 -10.15
CA VAL A 181 5.54 -2.34 -9.32
C VAL A 181 6.20 -1.70 -8.10
N GLN A 182 6.82 -0.52 -8.28
CA GLN A 182 7.43 0.22 -7.18
C GLN A 182 6.41 0.65 -6.13
N LEU A 183 5.26 1.18 -6.56
CA LEU A 183 4.18 1.62 -5.67
C LEU A 183 3.57 0.44 -4.91
N GLN A 184 3.27 -0.67 -5.60
CA GLN A 184 2.77 -1.91 -4.97
C GLN A 184 3.70 -2.40 -3.87
N SER A 185 5.01 -2.44 -4.12
CA SER A 185 6.02 -2.84 -3.13
C SER A 185 6.07 -1.90 -1.91
N ARG A 186 5.97 -0.59 -2.14
CA ARG A 186 5.94 0.42 -1.07
C ARG A 186 4.68 0.34 -0.21
N ILE A 187 3.52 0.12 -0.83
CA ILE A 187 2.24 -0.06 -0.14
C ILE A 187 2.27 -1.33 0.72
N ALA A 188 2.74 -2.45 0.16
CA ALA A 188 2.87 -3.70 0.90
C ALA A 188 3.83 -3.55 2.10
N SER A 189 4.92 -2.80 1.92
CA SER A 189 5.84 -2.50 3.01
C SER A 189 5.17 -1.66 4.11
N LEU A 190 4.41 -0.62 3.74
CA LEU A 190 3.66 0.21 4.69
C LEU A 190 2.58 -0.59 5.43
N GLU A 191 1.83 -1.42 4.72
CA GLU A 191 0.82 -2.30 5.30
C GLU A 191 1.43 -3.23 6.37
N ASN A 192 2.53 -3.90 6.04
CA ASN A 192 3.25 -4.74 6.99
C ASN A 192 3.76 -3.92 8.19
N TYR A 193 4.27 -2.71 7.93
CA TYR A 193 4.79 -1.86 8.99
C TYR A 193 3.69 -1.45 9.98
N ILE A 194 2.51 -1.08 9.48
CA ILE A 194 1.35 -0.74 10.32
C ILE A 194 0.85 -1.96 11.10
N ARG A 195 0.83 -3.15 10.49
CA ARG A 195 0.45 -4.39 11.19
C ARG A 195 1.41 -4.74 12.32
N ASP A 196 2.72 -4.68 12.05
CA ASP A 196 3.76 -4.91 13.05
C ASP A 196 3.66 -3.87 14.18
N PHE A 197 3.43 -2.60 13.84
CA PHE A 197 3.19 -1.54 14.80
C PHE A 197 1.98 -1.84 15.69
N CYS A 198 0.81 -2.15 15.11
CA CYS A 198 -0.40 -2.49 15.87
C CYS A 198 -0.16 -3.69 16.81
N ALA A 199 0.57 -4.70 16.34
CA ALA A 199 0.91 -5.88 17.13
C ALA A 199 1.79 -5.56 18.35
N LEU A 200 2.69 -4.57 18.27
CA LEU A 200 3.52 -4.13 19.40
C LEU A 200 2.69 -3.58 20.58
N PHE A 201 1.51 -3.02 20.28
CA PHE A 201 0.58 -2.44 21.26
C PHE A 201 -0.56 -3.39 21.64
N GLU A 202 -0.61 -4.62 21.10
CA GLU A 202 -1.78 -5.52 21.24
C GLU A 202 -3.09 -4.88 20.73
N ALA A 203 -2.98 -3.90 19.84
CA ALA A 203 -4.11 -3.30 19.16
C ALA A 203 -4.56 -4.27 18.05
N HIS A 204 -5.50 -5.16 18.37
CA HIS A 204 -6.00 -6.15 17.41
C HIS A 204 -6.80 -5.47 16.30
N VAL A 205 -6.13 -5.20 15.18
CA VAL A 205 -6.80 -4.85 13.94
C VAL A 205 -7.10 -6.15 13.19
N GLU A 206 -8.35 -6.61 13.27
CA GLU A 206 -8.83 -7.70 12.41
C GLU A 206 -8.84 -7.19 10.96
N CYS A 207 -7.82 -7.56 10.19
CA CYS A 207 -7.85 -7.47 8.73
C CYS A 207 -8.59 -8.70 8.19
N LYS A 208 -9.46 -8.50 7.19
CA LYS A 208 -10.27 -9.56 6.54
C LYS A 208 -9.42 -10.49 5.65
N GLU A 209 -8.21 -10.82 6.05
CA GLU A 209 -7.28 -11.63 5.24
C GLU A 209 -7.68 -13.11 5.14
N GLU A 210 -8.45 -13.65 6.08
CA GLU A 210 -8.68 -15.10 6.10
C GLU A 210 -9.60 -15.62 4.98
N ASP A 211 -10.39 -14.76 4.32
CA ASP A 211 -11.38 -15.20 3.33
C ASP A 211 -10.96 -14.99 1.85
N ARG A 212 -9.95 -14.16 1.55
CA ARG A 212 -9.66 -13.75 0.15
C ARG A 212 -8.59 -14.57 -0.55
N ALA A 213 -7.72 -15.28 0.18
CA ALA A 213 -6.69 -16.14 -0.41
C ALA A 213 -7.28 -17.28 -1.27
N GLY A 214 -8.54 -17.69 -1.03
CA GLY A 214 -9.23 -18.72 -1.81
C GLY A 214 -9.77 -18.27 -3.18
N THR A 215 -9.89 -16.96 -3.43
CA THR A 215 -10.60 -16.44 -4.62
C THR A 215 -9.66 -16.09 -5.76
N LEU A 216 -8.40 -15.75 -5.47
CA LEU A 216 -7.40 -15.31 -6.45
C LEU A 216 -6.90 -16.42 -7.40
N SER A 217 -7.09 -17.69 -7.05
CA SER A 217 -6.71 -18.85 -7.88
C SER A 217 -7.60 -19.04 -9.12
N LYS A 218 -8.77 -18.40 -9.21
CA LYS A 218 -9.76 -18.71 -10.26
C LYS A 218 -9.64 -17.86 -11.53
N PHE A 219 -8.90 -16.75 -11.51
CA PHE A 219 -8.85 -15.81 -12.64
C PHE A 219 -7.54 -15.79 -13.42
N ALA A 220 -6.49 -16.46 -12.94
CA ALA A 220 -5.33 -16.77 -13.76
C ALA A 220 -5.63 -18.02 -14.61
N LYS A 221 -6.37 -17.86 -15.71
CA LYS A 221 -6.25 -18.84 -16.80
C LYS A 221 -4.87 -18.62 -17.43
N PRO A 222 -3.95 -19.59 -17.36
CA PRO A 222 -2.74 -19.50 -18.16
C PRO A 222 -3.16 -19.39 -19.63
N GLN A 223 -2.67 -18.37 -20.33
CA GLN A 223 -2.78 -18.35 -21.80
C GLN A 223 -2.15 -19.65 -22.30
N GLY A 224 -2.98 -20.50 -22.91
CA GLY A 224 -2.53 -21.76 -23.49
C GLY A 224 -1.45 -21.51 -24.55
N PRO A 225 -0.64 -22.53 -24.88
CA PRO A 225 0.44 -22.38 -25.84
C PRO A 225 -0.10 -21.83 -27.16
N LEU A 226 0.56 -20.78 -27.68
CA LEU A 226 0.28 -20.17 -28.97
C LEU A 226 0.17 -21.27 -30.03
N SER A 227 -1.01 -21.39 -30.64
CA SER A 227 -1.25 -22.29 -31.77
C SER A 227 -0.32 -21.90 -32.91
N ALA A 228 0.72 -22.69 -33.14
CA ALA A 228 1.56 -22.57 -34.33
C ALA A 228 0.66 -22.73 -35.57
N GLY A 229 0.42 -21.63 -36.28
CA GLY A 229 -0.31 -21.63 -37.53
C GLY A 229 0.33 -22.63 -38.50
N ALA A 230 -0.51 -23.50 -39.06
CA ALA A 230 -0.09 -24.47 -40.04
C ALA A 230 0.54 -23.75 -41.24
N VAL A 231 1.86 -23.87 -41.38
CA VAL A 231 2.56 -23.57 -42.62
C VAL A 231 2.04 -24.56 -43.65
N LYS A 232 1.17 -24.10 -44.57
CA LYS A 232 0.89 -24.84 -45.79
C LYS A 232 2.18 -24.88 -46.60
N GLU A 233 2.83 -26.03 -46.61
CA GLU A 233 3.81 -26.38 -47.63
C GLU A 233 3.12 -26.25 -49.01
N ALA A 234 3.49 -25.22 -49.76
CA ALA A 234 3.32 -25.24 -51.20
C ALA A 234 4.41 -26.17 -51.76
N ARG A 235 4.05 -27.39 -52.14
CA ARG A 235 4.88 -28.26 -52.98
C ARG A 235 4.36 -28.20 -54.42
N THR A 236 5.22 -27.65 -55.27
CA THR A 236 5.45 -27.88 -56.72
C THR A 236 4.25 -28.14 -57.62
#